data_AF-A0A1Z4GGD1-F1
#
_entry.id   AF-A0A1Z4GGD1-F1
#
_cell.length_a   1.000
_cell.length_b   1.000
_cell.length_c   1.000
_cell.angle_alpha   90.00
_cell.angle_beta   90.00
_cell.angle_gamma   90.00
#
_symmetry.space_group_name_H-M   'P 1'
#
loop_
_entity.id
_entity.type
_entity.pdbx_description
1 polymer ?
#
loop_
_entity_poly.entity_id
_entity_poly.type
_entity_poly.pdbx_seq_one_letter_code
_entity_poly.pdbx_strand_id
1 'polypeptide(L)'
;MKQKPKPRIALLRERAGLTQLELSRLVGVTESTIQNWESGRTGTDHIERIIRFCKALDCKVEDLIEYVNEPLEEPVAKPSSINEIHQILGTEAAASTINSESEVTQKRQATSS
;
A
#
# COMPACT_ATOMS: atom_id res chain seq x y z
N MET A 1 40.29 -4.34 -15.40
CA MET A 1 39.86 -4.27 -13.98
C MET A 1 38.33 -4.36 -13.95
N LYS A 2 37.73 -5.24 -13.15
CA LYS A 2 36.27 -5.30 -13.00
C LYS A 2 35.83 -4.11 -12.14
N GLN A 3 35.12 -3.14 -12.73
CA GLN A 3 34.53 -2.05 -11.96
C GLN A 3 33.25 -2.57 -11.29
N LYS A 4 33.05 -2.25 -10.01
CA LYS A 4 31.82 -2.57 -9.28
C LYS A 4 30.96 -1.31 -9.19
N PRO A 5 29.67 -1.35 -9.53
CA PRO A 5 28.80 -0.19 -9.40
C PRO A 5 28.64 0.21 -7.92
N LYS A 6 28.53 1.52 -7.71
CA LYS A 6 28.24 2.12 -6.41
C LYS A 6 27.04 3.06 -6.56
N PRO A 7 26.00 2.95 -5.72
CA PRO A 7 24.87 3.88 -5.76
C PRO A 7 25.34 5.30 -5.42
N ARG A 8 24.72 6.29 -6.08
CA ARG A 8 24.98 7.73 -5.85
C ARG A 8 23.77 8.45 -5.25
N ILE A 9 22.73 7.73 -4.86
CA ILE A 9 21.44 8.28 -4.42
C ILE A 9 21.61 9.18 -3.19
N ALA A 10 22.38 8.75 -2.18
CA ALA A 10 22.62 9.54 -0.96
C ALA A 10 23.24 10.92 -1.27
N LEU A 11 24.27 10.94 -2.12
CA LEU A 11 24.92 12.18 -2.55
C LEU A 11 23.94 13.12 -3.27
N LEU A 12 23.07 12.58 -4.13
CA LEU A 12 22.09 13.37 -4.88
C LEU A 12 20.98 13.90 -3.96
N ARG A 13 20.50 13.07 -3.03
CA ARG A 13 19.52 13.45 -2.01
C ARG A 13 20.03 14.60 -1.13
N GLU A 14 21.26 14.48 -0.63
CA GLU A 14 21.89 15.50 0.22
C GLU A 14 22.09 16.82 -0.52
N ARG A 15 22.49 16.77 -1.81
CA ARG A 15 22.59 17.96 -2.66
C ARG A 15 21.24 18.64 -2.92
N ALA A 16 20.15 17.88 -2.86
CA ALA A 16 18.79 18.42 -2.95
C ALA A 16 18.27 18.92 -1.59
N GLY A 17 19.02 18.77 -0.50
CA GLY A 17 18.61 19.19 0.84
C GLY A 17 17.53 18.30 1.46
N LEU A 18 17.38 17.06 1.00
CA LEU A 18 16.31 16.16 1.43
C LEU A 18 16.79 15.16 2.49
N THR A 19 15.91 14.84 3.44
CA THR A 19 16.01 13.65 4.29
C THR A 19 15.61 12.39 3.53
N GLN A 20 15.95 11.20 4.06
CA GLN A 20 15.55 9.93 3.44
C GLN A 20 14.02 9.79 3.40
N LEU A 21 13.34 10.19 4.47
CA LEU A 21 11.88 10.21 4.55
C LEU A 21 11.22 11.14 3.50
N GLU A 22 11.77 12.32 3.27
CA GLU A 22 11.24 13.25 2.26
C GLU A 22 11.41 12.69 0.84
N LEU A 23 12.61 12.15 0.52
CA LEU A 23 12.83 11.51 -0.77
C LEU A 23 11.88 10.32 -0.97
N SER A 24 11.65 9.52 0.08
CA SER A 24 10.76 8.36 -0.01
C SER A 24 9.33 8.77 -0.38
N ARG A 25 8.83 9.87 0.22
CA ARG A 25 7.51 10.44 -0.10
C ARG A 25 7.42 10.92 -1.54
N LEU A 26 8.45 11.60 -2.05
CA LEU A 26 8.49 12.10 -3.44
C LEU A 26 8.52 10.97 -4.47
N VAL A 27 9.20 9.86 -4.16
CA VAL A 27 9.35 8.72 -5.06
C VAL A 27 8.20 7.71 -4.91
N GLY A 28 7.42 7.77 -3.82
CA GLY A 28 6.33 6.84 -3.55
C GLY A 28 6.80 5.49 -2.99
N VAL A 29 7.86 5.48 -2.19
CA VAL A 29 8.40 4.27 -1.55
C VAL A 29 8.63 4.47 -0.04
N THR A 30 8.97 3.40 0.67
CA THR A 30 9.30 3.50 2.11
C THR A 30 10.68 4.11 2.34
N GLU A 31 10.90 4.72 3.51
CA GLU A 31 12.21 5.21 3.92
C GLU A 31 13.28 4.09 3.96
N SER A 32 12.89 2.90 4.40
CA SER A 32 13.79 1.72 4.39
C SER A 32 14.21 1.32 2.98
N THR A 33 13.32 1.47 1.99
CA THR A 33 13.64 1.25 0.57
C THR A 33 14.73 2.21 0.11
N ILE A 34 14.61 3.52 0.43
CA ILE A 34 15.64 4.52 0.14
C ILE A 34 16.97 4.15 0.81
N GLN A 35 16.96 3.80 2.10
CA GLN A 35 18.16 3.39 2.82
C GLN A 35 18.86 2.18 2.17
N ASN A 36 18.10 1.18 1.71
CA ASN A 36 18.64 0.00 1.03
C ASN A 36 19.25 0.33 -0.33
N TRP A 37 18.65 1.24 -1.09
CA TRP A 37 19.21 1.74 -2.35
C TRP A 37 20.48 2.57 -2.13
N GLU A 38 20.50 3.43 -1.10
CA GLU A 38 21.66 4.26 -0.76
C GLU A 38 22.86 3.44 -0.27
N SER A 39 22.61 2.39 0.51
CA SER A 39 23.65 1.47 0.99
C SER A 39 24.12 0.46 -0.08
N GLY A 40 23.41 0.38 -1.21
CA GLY A 40 23.74 -0.55 -2.30
C GLY A 40 23.40 -2.01 -1.97
N ARG A 41 22.55 -2.24 -0.95
CA ARG A 41 22.04 -3.58 -0.63
C ARG A 41 21.12 -4.10 -1.73
N THR A 42 20.32 -3.23 -2.35
CA THR A 42 19.40 -3.55 -3.44
C THR A 42 19.36 -2.45 -4.50
N GLY A 43 18.86 -2.76 -5.70
CA GLY A 43 18.50 -1.77 -6.74
C GLY A 43 19.65 -1.26 -7.62
N THR A 44 20.91 -1.40 -7.20
CA THR A 44 22.07 -0.95 -7.99
C THR A 44 22.20 -1.72 -9.31
N ASP A 45 21.91 -3.02 -9.27
CA ASP A 45 21.88 -3.90 -10.45
C ASP A 45 20.75 -3.54 -11.43
N HIS A 46 19.58 -3.15 -10.90
CA HIS A 46 18.47 -2.66 -11.71
C HIS A 46 18.83 -1.34 -12.43
N ILE A 47 19.46 -0.39 -11.73
CA ILE A 47 19.92 0.87 -12.34
C ILE A 47 20.94 0.60 -13.45
N GLU A 48 21.91 -0.29 -13.25
CA GLU A 48 22.85 -0.68 -14.32
C GLU A 48 22.16 -1.30 -15.53
N ARG A 49 21.12 -2.10 -15.31
CA ARG A 49 20.35 -2.72 -16.40
C ARG A 49 19.56 -1.68 -17.19
N ILE A 50 18.95 -0.71 -16.52
CA ILE A 50 18.27 0.42 -17.16
C ILE A 50 19.26 1.25 -17.99
N ILE A 51 20.44 1.57 -17.46
CA ILE A 51 21.49 2.28 -18.22
C ILE A 51 21.89 1.49 -19.47
N ARG A 52 21.96 0.15 -19.38
CA ARG A 52 22.26 -0.70 -20.54
C ARG A 52 21.14 -0.68 -21.58
N PHE A 53 19.87 -0.64 -21.18
CA PHE A 53 18.75 -0.47 -22.11
C PHE A 53 18.85 0.85 -22.85
N CYS A 54 18.98 1.97 -22.13
CA CYS A 54 19.10 3.30 -22.72
C CYS A 54 20.27 3.39 -23.73
N LYS A 55 21.43 2.80 -23.39
CA LYS A 55 22.59 2.76 -24.30
C LYS A 55 22.37 1.88 -25.53
N ALA A 56 21.70 0.74 -25.37
CA ALA A 56 21.48 -0.21 -26.46
C ALA A 56 20.41 0.29 -27.45
N LEU A 57 19.45 1.09 -26.97
CA LEU A 57 18.32 1.60 -27.74
C LEU A 57 18.49 3.07 -28.17
N ASP A 58 19.59 3.71 -27.77
CA ASP A 58 19.85 5.14 -27.97
C ASP A 58 18.68 6.04 -27.53
N CYS A 59 18.18 5.79 -26.32
CA CYS A 59 17.02 6.46 -25.75
C CYS A 59 17.28 6.94 -24.31
N LYS A 60 16.41 7.80 -23.80
CA LYS A 60 16.39 8.20 -22.38
C LYS A 60 15.60 7.18 -21.55
N VAL A 61 15.60 7.35 -20.23
CA VAL A 61 14.91 6.40 -19.32
C VAL A 61 13.39 6.52 -19.44
N GLU A 62 12.89 7.73 -19.71
CA GLU A 62 11.47 8.04 -19.88
C GLU A 62 10.90 7.33 -21.11
N ASP A 63 11.73 7.08 -22.12
CA ASP A 63 11.33 6.39 -23.36
C ASP A 63 11.09 4.88 -23.14
N LEU A 64 11.45 4.33 -21.96
CA LEU A 64 11.26 2.91 -21.65
C LEU A 64 9.87 2.58 -21.10
N ILE A 65 9.02 3.58 -20.87
CA ILE A 65 7.68 3.39 -20.28
C ILE A 65 6.64 4.24 -21.01
N GLU A 66 5.46 3.66 -21.23
CA GLU A 66 4.28 4.35 -21.75
C GLU A 66 3.18 4.31 -20.68
N TYR A 67 2.60 5.46 -20.38
CA TYR A 67 1.46 5.56 -19.46
C TYR A 67 0.17 5.50 -20.27
N VAL A 68 -0.48 4.35 -20.25
CA VAL A 68 -1.84 4.21 -20.78
C VAL A 68 -2.82 4.63 -19.70
N ASN A 69 -3.68 5.59 -20.00
CA ASN A 69 -4.82 5.88 -19.15
C ASN A 69 -5.82 4.76 -19.34
N GLU A 70 -5.94 3.88 -18.34
CA GLU A 70 -7.10 3.03 -18.24
C GLU A 70 -8.31 3.97 -18.08
N PRO A 71 -9.35 3.88 -18.94
CA PRO A 71 -10.54 4.70 -18.76
C PRO A 71 -11.00 4.43 -17.33
N LEU A 72 -11.14 5.51 -16.57
CA LEU A 72 -11.68 5.47 -15.22
C LEU A 72 -13.00 4.71 -15.33
N GLU A 73 -13.02 3.42 -14.95
CA GLU A 73 -14.27 2.75 -14.69
C GLU A 73 -14.96 3.66 -13.68
N GLU A 74 -16.09 4.24 -14.07
CA GLU A 74 -16.93 4.97 -13.14
C GLU A 74 -17.08 4.08 -11.91
N PRO A 75 -16.87 4.62 -10.70
CA PRO A 75 -16.77 3.81 -9.51
C PRO A 75 -18.02 2.94 -9.44
N VAL A 76 -17.87 1.65 -9.70
CA VAL A 76 -18.91 0.66 -9.47
C VAL A 76 -19.28 0.87 -8.02
N ALA A 77 -20.48 1.43 -7.79
CA ALA A 77 -20.85 2.03 -6.52
C ALA A 77 -20.47 1.06 -5.40
N LYS A 78 -19.48 1.46 -4.59
CA LYS A 78 -19.15 0.68 -3.39
C LYS A 78 -20.45 0.61 -2.60
N PRO A 79 -20.89 -0.59 -2.19
CA PRO A 79 -22.14 -0.72 -1.45
C PRO A 79 -22.06 0.20 -0.24
N SER A 80 -23.01 1.12 -0.17
CA SER A 80 -23.09 2.20 0.79
C SER A 80 -23.55 1.70 2.17
N SER A 81 -24.00 0.45 2.24
CA SER A 81 -24.45 -0.22 3.46
C SER A 81 -24.04 -1.69 3.48
N ILE A 82 -23.80 -2.21 4.68
CA ILE A 82 -23.65 -3.66 4.92
C ILE A 82 -24.89 -4.42 4.41
N ASN A 83 -26.08 -3.81 4.46
CA ASN A 83 -27.30 -4.42 3.93
C ASN A 83 -27.25 -4.59 2.41
N GLU A 84 -26.70 -3.60 1.68
CA GLU A 84 -26.51 -3.72 0.23
C GLU A 84 -25.51 -4.84 -0.10
N ILE A 85 -24.47 -5.01 0.72
CA ILE A 85 -23.54 -6.15 0.58
C ILE A 85 -24.28 -7.48 0.79
N HIS A 86 -25.13 -7.59 1.82
CA HIS A 86 -25.88 -8.81 2.09
C HIS A 86 -26.86 -9.18 0.98
N GLN A 87 -27.52 -8.18 0.40
CA GLN A 87 -28.42 -8.34 -0.75
C GLN A 87 -27.65 -8.79 -2.01
N ILE A 88 -26.52 -8.14 -2.31
CA ILE A 88 -25.66 -8.50 -3.45
C ILE A 88 -25.12 -9.92 -3.32
N LEU A 89 -24.72 -10.33 -2.12
CA LEU A 89 -24.17 -11.66 -1.84
C LEU A 89 -25.24 -12.73 -1.59
N GLY A 90 -26.53 -12.36 -1.53
CA GLY A 90 -27.62 -13.29 -1.22
C GLY A 90 -27.52 -13.92 0.18
N THR A 91 -26.98 -13.19 1.15
CA THR A 91 -26.67 -13.69 2.52
C THR A 91 -27.70 -13.28 3.59
N GLU A 92 -28.89 -12.83 3.21
CA GLU A 92 -29.93 -12.33 4.13
C GLU A 92 -30.49 -13.37 5.11
N ALA A 93 -30.27 -14.66 4.86
CA ALA A 93 -30.90 -15.75 5.59
C ALA A 93 -30.07 -16.26 6.78
N ALA A 94 -29.82 -15.43 7.81
CA ALA A 94 -29.29 -15.97 9.08
C ALA A 94 -29.52 -15.16 10.37
N ALA A 95 -29.95 -13.89 10.33
CA ALA A 95 -29.87 -13.00 11.51
C ALA A 95 -31.22 -12.47 12.04
N SER A 96 -32.29 -13.26 11.97
CA SER A 96 -33.59 -12.88 12.57
C SER A 96 -34.24 -13.99 13.39
N THR A 97 -33.43 -14.69 14.19
CA THR A 97 -33.92 -15.44 15.33
C THR A 97 -32.92 -15.27 16.47
N ILE A 98 -33.44 -14.93 17.65
CA ILE A 98 -32.74 -14.63 18.92
C ILE A 98 -32.56 -13.12 19.18
N ASN A 99 -33.66 -12.45 19.56
CA ASN A 99 -33.74 -11.88 20.91
C ASN A 99 -35.17 -11.45 21.28
N SER A 100 -35.80 -12.18 22.21
CA SER A 100 -36.79 -11.61 23.13
C SER A 100 -37.05 -12.58 24.29
N GLU A 101 -36.19 -12.55 25.32
CA GLU A 101 -36.59 -12.95 26.67
C GLU A 101 -35.73 -12.20 27.68
N SER A 102 -36.19 -10.98 27.99
CA SER A 102 -35.77 -10.22 29.16
C SER A 102 -36.95 -10.12 30.12
N GLU A 103 -36.68 -10.35 31.41
CA GLU A 103 -37.42 -9.92 32.60
C GLU A 103 -38.53 -10.82 33.18
N VAL A 104 -38.21 -11.59 34.23
CA VAL A 104 -39.10 -11.83 35.37
C VAL A 104 -38.30 -11.91 36.70
N THR A 105 -38.41 -10.83 37.48
CA THR A 105 -38.62 -10.80 38.96
C THR A 105 -37.44 -10.68 39.95
N GLN A 106 -37.44 -9.51 40.58
CA GLN A 106 -36.83 -9.14 41.85
C GLN A 106 -37.47 -9.85 43.07
N LYS A 107 -36.68 -9.94 44.16
CA LYS A 107 -37.09 -9.80 45.58
C LYS A 107 -37.59 -11.07 46.32
N ARG A 108 -36.75 -11.58 47.24
CA ARG A 108 -37.17 -12.04 48.58
C ARG A 108 -36.14 -11.67 49.64
N GLN A 109 -36.67 -11.15 50.75
CA GLN A 109 -36.01 -10.69 51.98
C GLN A 109 -35.56 -11.86 52.89
N ALA A 110 -34.76 -11.48 53.89
CA ALA A 110 -34.17 -12.21 55.02
C ALA A 110 -35.07 -13.21 55.79
N THR A 111 -34.42 -14.22 56.42
CA THR A 111 -34.59 -14.62 57.84
C THR A 111 -33.53 -15.67 58.28
N SER A 112 -32.79 -15.38 59.35
CA SER A 112 -32.41 -16.23 60.51
C SER A 112 -32.42 -17.77 60.37
N SER A 113 -31.26 -18.41 60.62
CA SER A 113 -31.02 -19.29 61.77
C SER A 113 -29.56 -19.75 61.86
#